data_AF-A0A0B2QN11-F1
#
_entry.id   AF-A0A0B2QN11-F1
#
_cell.length_a   1.000
_cell.length_b   1.000
_cell.length_c   1.000
_cell.angle_alpha   90.00
_cell.angle_beta   90.00
_cell.angle_gamma   90.00
#
_symmetry.space_group_name_H-M   'P 1'
#
loop_
_entity.id
_entity.type
_entity.pdbx_description
1 polymer ?
#
loop_
_entity_poly.entity_id
_entity_poly.type
_entity_poly.pdbx_seq_one_letter_code
_entity_poly.pdbx_strand_id
1 'polypeptide(L)' 'LHDGGLIHGDLTTSNMLSKSHTKQLVLIDFGLSFTSTLPKDKPVHLYVVERALISMHSSCGNVVSKL' A
#
# COMPACT_ATOMS: atom_id res chain seq x y z
N LEU A 1 -0.23 -9.10 2.41
CA LEU A 1 -1.67 -8.76 2.31
C LEU A 1 -2.25 -9.23 0.98
N HIS A 2 -1.85 -8.61 -0.14
CA HIS A 2 -2.39 -8.94 -1.47
C HIS A 2 -2.02 -10.34 -1.95
N ASP A 3 -0.87 -10.85 -1.52
CA ASP A 3 -0.45 -12.23 -1.82
C ASP A 3 -1.34 -13.28 -1.12
N GLY A 4 -1.93 -12.90 0.01
CA GLY A 4 -2.97 -13.67 0.69
C GLY A 4 -4.39 -13.36 0.20
N GLY A 5 -4.55 -12.61 -0.89
CA GLY A 5 -5.85 -12.24 -1.47
C GLY A 5 -6.66 -11.23 -0.65
N LEU A 6 -6.08 -10.60 0.37
CA LEU A 6 -6.74 -9.58 1.19
C LEU A 6 -6.32 -8.19 0.72
N ILE A 7 -7.29 -7.33 0.40
CA ILE A 7 -7.11 -5.91 0.09
C ILE A 7 -7.60 -5.11 1.29
N HIS A 8 -6.80 -4.13 1.74
CA HIS A 8 -7.11 -3.35 2.95
C HIS A 8 -8.28 -2.36 2.74
N GLY A 9 -8.38 -1.75 1.55
CA GLY A 9 -9.48 -0.83 1.21
C GLY A 9 -9.26 0.63 1.64
N ASP A 10 -8.45 0.89 2.68
CA ASP A 10 -8.05 2.23 3.12
C ASP A 10 -6.61 2.24 3.70
N LEU A 11 -5.65 1.90 2.84
CA LEU A 11 -4.25 1.76 3.27
C LEU A 11 -3.57 3.14 3.37
N THR A 12 -3.67 3.77 4.54
CA THR A 12 -2.98 5.02 4.89
C THR A 12 -1.86 4.77 5.92
N THR A 13 -0.90 5.69 6.06
CA THR A 13 0.19 5.56 7.05
C THR A 13 -0.31 5.65 8.49
N SER A 14 -1.42 6.35 8.74
CA SER A 14 -2.13 6.36 10.02
C SER A 14 -2.66 4.98 10.42
N ASN A 15 -2.91 4.11 9.44
CA ASN A 15 -3.34 2.73 9.65
C ASN A 15 -2.15 1.74 9.78
N MET A 16 -0.92 2.25 9.86
CA MET A 16 0.32 1.47 10.04
C MET A 16 0.94 1.72 11.42
N LEU A 17 0.96 0.71 12.28
CA LEU A 17 1.66 0.75 13.56
C LEU A 17 3.05 0.12 13.42
N SER A 18 4.10 0.93 13.61
CA SER A 18 5.49 0.45 13.59
C SER A 18 5.95 0.07 15.00
N LYS A 19 6.29 -1.21 15.19
CA LYS A 19 6.95 -1.69 16.40
C LYS A 19 8.45 -1.46 16.27
N SER A 20 8.92 -0.32 16.78
CA SER A 20 10.33 0.12 16.72
C SER A 20 11.32 -0.96 17.19
N HIS A 21 10.98 -1.71 18.23
CA HIS A 21 11.87 -2.71 18.82
C HIS A 21 12.04 -3.98 17.98
N THR A 22 11.03 -4.33 17.18
CA THR A 22 11.03 -5.57 16.38
C THR A 22 11.12 -5.32 14.88
N LYS A 23 11.14 -4.04 14.46
CA LYS A 23 11.02 -3.60 13.06
C LYS A 23 9.82 -4.22 12.33
N GLN A 24 8.75 -4.55 13.08
CA GLN A 24 7.53 -5.11 12.52
C GLN A 24 6.52 -4.01 12.27
N LEU A 25 5.87 -4.07 11.11
CA LEU A 25 4.78 -3.18 10.75
C LEU A 25 3.46 -3.94 10.88
N VAL A 26 2.55 -3.40 11.69
CA VAL A 26 1.21 -3.95 11.91
C VAL A 26 0.21 -3.04 11.25
N LEU A 27 -0.68 -3.61 10.43
CA LEU A 27 -1.79 -2.88 9.82
C LEU A 27 -3.01 -2.96 10.73
N ILE A 28 -3.72 -1.86 10.86
CA ILE A 28 -4.96 -1.75 11.63
C ILE A 28 -6.08 -1.18 10.74
N ASP A 29 -7.30 -1.17 11.28
CA ASP A 29 -8.51 -0.66 10.61
C ASP A 29 -8.85 -1.38 9.29
N PHE A 30 -9.35 -2.62 9.42
CA PHE A 30 -9.80 -3.43 8.28
C PHE A 30 -11.29 -3.22 7.94
N GLY A 31 -11.90 -2.10 8.36
CA GLY A 31 -13.34 -1.87 8.20
C GLY A 31 -13.81 -1.82 6.74
N LEU A 32 -12.93 -1.45 5.82
CA LEU A 32 -13.17 -1.42 4.37
C LEU A 32 -12.46 -2.54 3.62
N SER A 33 -11.88 -3.51 4.34
CA SER A 33 -11.12 -4.58 3.74
C SER A 33 -12.02 -5.64 3.13
N PHE A 34 -11.57 -6.20 2.02
CA PHE A 34 -12.25 -7.30 1.35
C PHE A 34 -11.24 -8.26 0.73
N THR A 35 -11.63 -9.52 0.63
CA THR A 35 -10.84 -10.52 -0.07
C THR A 35 -11.16 -10.44 -1.56
N SER A 36 -10.15 -10.19 -2.39
CA SER A 36 -10.27 -10.31 -3.85
C SER A 36 -9.20 -11.27 -4.37
N THR A 37 -9.65 -12.35 -5.00
CA THR A 37 -8.81 -13.31 -5.73
C THR A 37 -8.70 -12.95 -7.21
N LEU A 38 -9.35 -11.88 -7.66
CA LEU A 38 -9.39 -11.47 -9.05
C LEU A 38 -8.06 -10.81 -9.47
N PRO A 39 -7.35 -11.34 -10.48
CA PRO A 39 -6.10 -10.77 -10.98
C PRO A 39 -6.25 -9.33 -11.50
N LYS A 40 -7.49 -8.90 -11.77
CA LYS A 40 -7.86 -7.63 -12.39
C LYS A 40 -7.83 -6.44 -11.43
N ASP A 41 -7.97 -6.67 -10.11
CA ASP A 41 -7.91 -5.62 -9.09
C ASP A 41 -6.47 -5.28 -8.68
N LYS A 42 -5.53 -6.21 -8.91
CA LYS A 42 -4.11 -6.02 -8.64
C LYS A 42 -3.47 -4.87 -9.45
N PRO A 43 -3.64 -4.79 -10.79
CA PRO A 43 -3.07 -3.69 -11.58
C PRO A 43 -3.75 -2.33 -11.33
N VAL A 44 -5.05 -2.31 -11.02
CA VAL A 44 -5.75 -1.08 -10.62
C VAL A 44 -5.16 -0.53 -9.32
N HIS A 45 -4.87 -1.40 -8.36
CA HIS A 45 -4.26 -1.01 -7.09
C HIS A 45 -2.79 -0.55 -7.28
N LEU A 46 -2.01 -1.20 -8.14
CA LEU A 46 -0.66 -0.75 -8.52
C LEU A 46 -0.67 0.64 -9.15
N TYR A 47 -1.65 0.95 -10.00
CA TYR A 47 -1.79 2.28 -10.61
C TYR A 47 -2.14 3.37 -9.58
N VAL A 48 -2.99 3.05 -8.59
CA VAL A 48 -3.28 3.98 -7.50
C VAL A 48 -2.05 4.21 -6.62
N VAL A 49 -1.27 3.16 -6.34
CA VAL A 49 0.01 3.27 -5.60
C VAL A 49 1.03 4.10 -6.38
N GLU A 50 1.14 3.90 -7.70
CA GLU A 50 2.01 4.70 -8.57
C GLU A 50 1.60 6.19 -8.55
N ARG A 51 0.30 6.48 -8.67
CA ARG A 51 -0.22 7.85 -8.57
C ARG A 51 0.02 8.47 -7.19
N ALA A 52 -0.11 7.70 -6.12
CA ALA A 52 0.20 8.14 -4.77
C ALA A 52 1.70 8.45 -4.60
N LEU A 53 2.59 7.60 -5.13
CA LEU A 53 4.04 7.82 -5.11
C LEU A 53 4.47 9.04 -5.95
N ILE A 54 3.86 9.25 -7.11
CA ILE A 54 4.09 10.46 -7.92
C ILE A 54 3.57 11.72 -7.20
N SER A 55 2.43 11.63 -6.50
CA SER A 55 1.94 12.74 -5.68
C SER A 55 2.84 13.04 -4.48
N MET A 56 3.56 12.04 -3.96
CA MET A 56 4.60 12.23 -2.95
C MET A 56 5.90 12.81 -3.53
N HIS A 57 6.17 12.60 -4.83
CA HIS A 57 7.37 13.07 -5.53
C HIS A 57 7.44 14.61 -5.69
N SER A 58 6.33 15.34 -5.52
CA SER A 58 6.37 16.79 -5.33
C SER A 58 7.06 17.23 -4.02
N SER A 59 7.43 16.28 -3.13
CA SER A 59 8.10 16.54 -1.85
C SER A 59 9.42 15.78 -1.62
N CYS A 60 9.78 14.77 -2.43
CA CYS A 60 11.06 14.08 -2.25
C CYS A 60 11.57 13.47 -3.56
N GLY A 61 12.84 13.75 -3.87
CA GLY A 61 13.47 13.58 -5.17
C GLY A 61 13.65 12.15 -5.67
N ASN A 62 13.69 12.10 -7.00
CA ASN A 62 14.15 11.10 -7.97
C ASN A 62 14.51 9.68 -7.47
N VAL A 63 13.64 8.70 -7.76
CA VAL A 63 14.00 7.26 -7.74
C VAL A 63 13.65 6.48 -9.02
N VAL A 64 13.22 7.15 -10.09
CA VAL A 64 13.02 6.47 -11.40
C VAL A 64 14.27 6.66 -12.26
N SER A 65 15.38 6.05 -11.82
CA SER A 65 16.55 5.85 -12.68
C SER A 65 17.08 4.43 -12.53
N LYS A 66 16.20 3.46 -12.75
CA LYS A 66 16.55 2.12 -13.27
C LYS A 66 15.27 1.30 -13.53
N LEU A 67 14.58 1.60 -14.63
CA LEU A 67 13.84 0.61 -15.40
C LEU A 67 14.20 0.86 -16.87
#